data_AF-A0A3G6UTS5-F1
#
_entry.id   AF-A0A3G6UTS5-F1
#
_cell.length_a   1.000
_cell.length_b   1.000
_cell.length_c   1.000
_cell.angle_alpha   90.00
_cell.angle_beta   90.00
_cell.angle_gamma   90.00
#
_symmetry.space_group_name_H-M   'P 1'
#
loop_
_entity.id
_entity.type
_entity.pdbx_description
1 polymer ?
#
loop_
_entity_poly.entity_id
_entity_poly.type
_entity_poly.pdbx_seq_one_letter_code
_entity_poly.pdbx_strand_id
1 'polypeptide(L)'
;MYHYKDDRPSQKPWQKDREWVIKGLLDKLNVKSLQHEYQNQEVEVKDDMSQITPKNIIMYGPPGTGKTYQTIYKSLELLDPSVDRDLLNNPNRRSEAVELFNQYKEKNQITFCTFHQSYSYEDFVEGFRFIPEKDGYEVKDGLFKTLCHMAKPQTSERQTTYQFDESKINFFKMSLGNIYDSNTENKFKYCIENNVIALGYGGEIDYENCHDKSMIEKEFRAKYPTETSFNIDAMERFKNWMDVDDIVIISSGNKRARAIGKITGDYYYNPNSEIGYRHFRSVEWLYTDTELPVQSILTAKRFSQQTIYMFGREDINIESLKSLLSDRSETSQDEKQFVLIIDEINRGNVSKIFGELITLIEPDKRLGMENELSVTLPYSSDDFAIPNNIHIIGTMNTADRSIALLDTALRRRFEFVEMLPDYSLLPEDAEGIDIRRMLRTINERIEYLYDREHVLGHALFLGSKDTAFYLEVMQTKVIPLLQDYFYENWEQIELVLGGSGKNEDQDRFLWKNEMDSEKLFGKTLRGQNQVKYVLNPDPSPAAMSKVYENAAEFLK
;
A
#
# COMPACT_ATOMS: atom_id res chain seq x y z
N MET A 1 -14.77 13.13 -31.00
CA MET A 1 -16.00 12.64 -30.35
C MET A 1 -16.83 11.93 -31.42
N TYR A 2 -16.72 10.60 -31.51
CA TYR A 2 -17.57 9.79 -32.38
C TYR A 2 -18.84 9.44 -31.60
N HIS A 3 -19.99 10.01 -31.99
CA HIS A 3 -21.29 9.61 -31.48
C HIS A 3 -21.95 8.67 -32.48
N TYR A 4 -22.27 7.44 -32.07
CA TYR A 4 -23.31 6.65 -32.71
C TYR A 4 -24.57 6.74 -31.84
N LYS A 5 -25.65 7.21 -32.46
CA LYS A 5 -26.96 7.52 -31.87
C LYS A 5 -27.87 6.32 -31.96
N ASP A 6 -28.60 6.05 -30.89
CA ASP A 6 -29.97 5.57 -30.98
C ASP A 6 -30.91 6.73 -31.34
N ASP A 7 -31.92 6.38 -32.14
CA ASP A 7 -33.05 7.14 -32.66
C ASP A 7 -32.84 8.03 -33.91
N ARG A 8 -33.42 7.61 -35.06
CA ARG A 8 -34.68 8.20 -35.60
C ARG A 8 -35.23 7.63 -36.95
N PRO A 9 -36.51 7.91 -37.28
CA PRO A 9 -37.43 7.04 -38.03
C PRO A 9 -37.53 7.28 -39.56
N SER A 10 -36.43 7.63 -40.23
CA SER A 10 -36.43 7.74 -41.70
C SER A 10 -35.21 7.03 -42.28
N GLN A 11 -35.44 5.98 -43.07
CA GLN A 11 -34.43 5.16 -43.74
C GLN A 11 -33.62 5.94 -44.81
N LYS A 12 -32.87 6.98 -44.44
CA LYS A 12 -31.91 7.65 -45.33
C LYS A 12 -30.53 7.75 -44.67
N PRO A 13 -29.43 7.47 -45.40
CA PRO A 13 -28.07 7.59 -44.87
C PRO A 13 -27.70 9.06 -44.60
N TRP A 14 -26.80 9.28 -43.65
CA TRP A 14 -26.20 10.60 -43.39
C TRP A 14 -25.46 11.13 -44.64
N GLN A 15 -25.76 12.37 -45.04
CA GLN A 15 -24.90 13.13 -45.94
C GLN A 15 -24.14 14.18 -45.13
N LYS A 16 -22.83 14.26 -45.36
CA LYS A 16 -21.94 15.29 -44.80
C LYS A 16 -22.45 16.66 -45.23
N ASP A 17 -22.69 17.56 -44.27
CA ASP A 17 -23.09 18.93 -44.58
C ASP A 17 -22.01 19.59 -45.46
N ARG A 18 -22.45 20.22 -46.56
CA ARG A 18 -21.54 20.86 -47.53
C ARG A 18 -20.90 22.08 -46.85
N GLU A 19 -19.60 22.28 -47.09
CA GLU A 19 -18.77 23.31 -46.42
C GLU A 19 -19.38 24.74 -46.42
N TRP A 20 -20.19 25.07 -47.41
CA TRP A 20 -20.87 26.38 -47.48
C TRP A 20 -21.93 26.58 -46.37
N VAL A 21 -22.52 25.51 -45.84
CA VAL A 21 -23.50 25.56 -44.73
C VAL A 21 -22.79 25.92 -43.42
N ILE A 22 -21.63 25.29 -43.17
CA ILE A 22 -20.78 25.61 -42.02
C ILE A 22 -20.27 27.05 -42.12
N LYS A 23 -19.86 27.48 -43.33
CA LYS A 23 -19.40 28.85 -43.59
C LYS A 23 -20.50 29.90 -43.34
N GLY A 24 -21.72 29.63 -43.78
CA GLY A 24 -22.87 30.52 -43.54
C GLY A 24 -23.30 30.60 -42.07
N LEU A 25 -23.08 29.54 -41.27
CA LEU A 25 -23.30 29.55 -39.82
C LEU A 25 -22.23 30.36 -39.08
N LEU A 26 -20.96 30.24 -39.49
CA LEU A 26 -19.85 31.00 -38.90
C LEU A 26 -19.94 32.50 -39.20
N ASP A 27 -20.38 32.88 -40.40
CA ASP A 27 -20.60 34.29 -40.76
C ASP A 27 -21.78 34.90 -39.97
N LYS A 28 -22.83 34.13 -39.67
CA LYS A 28 -23.95 34.56 -38.81
C LYS A 28 -23.58 34.74 -37.34
N LEU A 29 -22.56 34.01 -36.86
CA LEU A 29 -22.07 34.09 -35.48
C LEU A 29 -21.09 35.25 -35.23
N ASN A 30 -20.82 36.08 -36.25
CA ASN A 30 -19.99 37.28 -36.17
C ASN A 30 -18.63 37.07 -35.46
N VAL A 31 -18.01 35.90 -35.67
CA VAL A 31 -16.78 35.45 -34.97
C VAL A 31 -15.51 36.21 -35.42
N LYS A 32 -15.64 37.21 -36.29
CA LYS A 32 -14.50 38.01 -36.76
C LYS A 32 -14.02 39.05 -35.75
N SER A 33 -14.85 39.46 -34.77
CA SER A 33 -14.43 40.43 -33.75
C SER A 33 -13.66 39.80 -32.57
N LEU A 34 -13.63 38.47 -32.44
CA LEU A 34 -12.96 37.78 -31.32
C LEU A 34 -11.50 37.39 -31.60
N GLN A 35 -11.01 37.54 -32.84
CA GLN A 35 -9.64 37.18 -33.20
C GLN A 35 -8.62 38.32 -33.06
N HIS A 36 -9.05 39.55 -32.73
CA HIS A 36 -8.15 40.70 -32.58
C HIS A 36 -7.95 41.17 -31.13
N GLU A 37 -8.70 40.66 -30.15
CA GLU A 37 -8.52 41.01 -28.73
C GLU A 37 -7.57 40.04 -27.97
N TYR A 38 -7.18 38.93 -28.57
CA TYR A 38 -6.34 37.90 -27.92
C TYR A 38 -4.84 38.00 -28.20
N GLN A 39 -4.36 39.06 -28.86
CA GLN A 39 -2.95 39.13 -29.27
C GLN A 39 -2.07 40.15 -28.54
N ASN A 40 -2.55 40.91 -27.53
CA ASN A 40 -1.68 41.84 -26.78
C ASN A 40 -2.13 42.04 -25.32
N GLN A 41 -2.21 40.96 -24.55
CA GLN A 41 -2.09 41.03 -23.10
C GLN A 41 -1.12 39.92 -22.66
N GLU A 42 0.15 40.29 -22.51
CA GLU A 42 1.07 39.57 -21.63
C GLU A 42 0.52 39.74 -20.20
N VAL A 43 -0.40 38.86 -19.84
CA VAL A 43 -0.68 38.57 -18.44
C VAL A 43 0.50 37.73 -17.99
N GLU A 44 1.32 38.25 -17.09
CA GLU A 44 2.19 37.43 -16.25
C GLU A 44 1.28 36.49 -15.46
N VAL A 45 0.97 35.33 -16.05
CA VAL A 45 0.48 34.18 -15.32
C VAL A 45 1.67 33.73 -14.50
N LYS A 46 1.66 34.10 -13.22
CA LYS A 46 2.50 33.44 -12.23
C LYS A 46 2.24 31.94 -12.39
N ASP A 47 3.30 31.22 -12.72
CA ASP A 47 3.36 29.79 -12.98
C ASP A 47 3.19 29.01 -11.66
N ASP A 48 2.05 29.23 -10.99
CA ASP A 48 1.70 28.67 -9.67
C ASP A 48 0.64 27.56 -9.84
N MET A 49 0.68 26.86 -10.97
CA MET A 49 0.20 25.48 -11.05
C MET A 49 1.36 24.57 -10.68
N SER A 50 1.61 24.45 -9.38
CA SER A 50 2.32 23.28 -8.86
C SER A 50 1.69 22.05 -9.51
N GLN A 51 2.49 21.23 -10.21
CA GLN A 51 2.02 20.00 -10.86
C GLN A 51 1.14 19.22 -9.88
N ILE A 52 -0.16 19.10 -10.15
CA ILE A 52 -1.06 18.32 -9.30
C ILE A 52 -0.67 16.85 -9.52
N THR A 53 0.19 16.33 -8.65
CA THR A 53 0.56 14.92 -8.69
C THR A 53 -0.67 14.09 -8.32
N PRO A 54 -1.12 13.18 -9.21
CA PRO A 54 -2.34 12.42 -8.98
C PRO A 54 -2.20 11.52 -7.75
N LYS A 55 -3.11 11.68 -6.78
CA LYS A 55 -3.10 10.93 -5.52
C LYS A 55 -3.55 9.48 -5.66
N ASN A 56 -4.32 9.17 -6.70
CA ASN A 56 -4.88 7.83 -6.93
C ASN A 56 -4.65 7.43 -8.39
N ILE A 57 -3.91 6.36 -8.61
CA ILE A 57 -3.53 5.89 -9.95
C ILE A 57 -3.88 4.41 -10.08
N ILE A 58 -4.42 3.98 -11.21
CA ILE A 58 -4.53 2.58 -11.61
C ILE A 58 -3.70 2.37 -12.86
N MET A 59 -2.64 1.58 -12.74
CA MET A 59 -1.87 1.08 -13.88
C MET A 59 -2.56 -0.16 -14.42
N TYR A 60 -3.01 -0.13 -15.67
CA TYR A 60 -3.78 -1.23 -16.25
C TYR A 60 -3.26 -1.65 -17.60
N GLY A 61 -3.47 -2.92 -17.95
CA GLY A 61 -3.15 -3.41 -19.28
C GLY A 61 -2.96 -4.92 -19.33
N PRO A 62 -2.52 -5.44 -20.48
CA PRO A 62 -2.30 -6.85 -20.70
C PRO A 62 -1.29 -7.47 -19.71
N PRO A 63 -1.30 -8.81 -19.52
CA PRO A 63 -0.38 -9.46 -18.61
C PRO A 63 1.08 -9.32 -19.07
N GLY A 64 1.99 -9.21 -18.10
CA GLY A 64 3.43 -9.12 -18.38
C GLY A 64 3.93 -7.77 -18.90
N THR A 65 3.13 -6.69 -18.85
CA THR A 65 3.57 -5.34 -19.30
C THR A 65 4.37 -4.56 -18.26
N GLY A 66 4.85 -5.23 -17.21
CA GLY A 66 5.72 -4.61 -16.21
C GLY A 66 5.00 -3.73 -15.17
N LYS A 67 3.68 -3.85 -15.00
CA LYS A 67 2.90 -3.05 -14.03
C LYS A 67 3.51 -3.06 -12.61
N THR A 68 3.75 -4.25 -12.05
CA THR A 68 4.39 -4.42 -10.73
C THR A 68 5.83 -3.91 -10.68
N TYR A 69 6.52 -3.84 -11.83
CA TYR A 69 7.84 -3.23 -11.91
C TYR A 69 7.75 -1.69 -11.79
N GLN A 70 6.74 -1.11 -12.45
CA GLN A 70 6.51 0.34 -12.47
C GLN A 70 5.94 0.88 -11.16
N THR A 71 5.20 0.08 -10.38
CA THR A 71 4.73 0.52 -9.05
C THR A 71 5.89 0.91 -8.13
N ILE A 72 7.06 0.27 -8.25
CA ILE A 72 8.27 0.61 -7.49
C ILE A 72 8.70 2.04 -7.81
N TYR A 73 8.99 2.32 -9.09
CA TYR A 73 9.47 3.64 -9.52
C TYR A 73 8.43 4.72 -9.21
N LYS A 74 7.15 4.45 -9.48
CA LYS A 74 6.09 5.41 -9.18
C LYS A 74 5.94 5.66 -7.68
N SER A 75 6.11 4.64 -6.84
CA SER A 75 6.10 4.84 -5.38
C SER A 75 7.24 5.76 -4.94
N LEU A 76 8.46 5.54 -5.45
CA LEU A 76 9.61 6.37 -5.13
C LEU A 76 9.42 7.82 -5.57
N GLU A 77 8.92 8.04 -6.79
CA GLU A 77 8.59 9.37 -7.33
C GLU A 77 7.57 10.11 -6.44
N LEU A 78 6.54 9.40 -5.95
CA LEU A 78 5.49 9.98 -5.10
C LEU A 78 5.94 10.22 -3.66
N LEU A 79 6.86 9.39 -3.15
CA LEU A 79 7.37 9.48 -1.78
C LEU A 79 8.35 10.63 -1.59
N ASP A 80 9.22 10.82 -2.58
CA ASP A 80 10.30 11.78 -2.55
C ASP A 80 10.56 12.30 -3.97
N PRO A 81 10.01 13.48 -4.31
CA PRO A 81 10.23 14.12 -5.62
C PRO A 81 11.70 14.47 -5.91
N SER A 82 12.59 14.42 -4.91
CA SER A 82 14.02 14.68 -5.08
C SER A 82 14.82 13.44 -5.52
N VAL A 83 14.19 12.25 -5.55
CA VAL A 83 14.82 11.03 -6.03
C VAL A 83 15.39 11.23 -7.43
N ASP A 84 16.63 10.77 -7.62
CA ASP A 84 17.37 10.87 -8.87
C ASP A 84 16.54 10.33 -10.06
N ARG A 85 16.28 11.20 -11.04
CA ARG A 85 15.54 10.81 -12.26
C ARG A 85 16.26 9.73 -13.05
N ASP A 86 17.59 9.63 -12.98
CA ASP A 86 18.31 8.52 -13.61
C ASP A 86 17.97 7.19 -12.93
N LEU A 87 17.88 7.16 -11.59
CA LEU A 87 17.47 5.95 -10.86
C LEU A 87 16.06 5.47 -11.26
N LEU A 88 15.14 6.41 -11.52
CA LEU A 88 13.76 6.08 -11.91
C LEU A 88 13.63 5.62 -13.37
N ASN A 89 14.54 6.03 -14.25
CA ASN A 89 14.43 5.78 -15.69
C ASN A 89 15.45 4.77 -16.24
N ASN A 90 16.46 4.38 -15.45
CA ASN A 90 17.54 3.51 -15.90
C ASN A 90 17.33 2.06 -15.43
N PRO A 91 17.01 1.11 -16.34
CA PRO A 91 16.77 -0.29 -15.98
C PRO A 91 17.97 -0.97 -15.30
N ASN A 92 19.20 -0.51 -15.55
CA ASN A 92 20.41 -1.10 -14.96
C ASN A 92 20.56 -0.77 -13.47
N ARG A 93 19.90 0.28 -12.97
CA ARG A 93 19.94 0.70 -11.56
C ARG A 93 18.76 0.17 -10.76
N ARG A 94 18.03 -0.79 -11.32
CA ARG A 94 16.85 -1.40 -10.68
C ARG A 94 17.14 -1.92 -9.27
N SER A 95 18.29 -2.56 -9.06
CA SER A 95 18.65 -3.10 -7.75
C SER A 95 18.69 -2.01 -6.67
N GLU A 96 19.24 -0.83 -7.00
CA GLU A 96 19.26 0.33 -6.11
C GLU A 96 17.83 0.85 -5.83
N ALA A 97 16.97 0.91 -6.86
CA ALA A 97 15.59 1.35 -6.70
C ALA A 97 14.77 0.38 -5.81
N VAL A 98 14.98 -0.92 -5.97
CA VAL A 98 14.35 -1.95 -5.12
C VAL A 98 14.84 -1.84 -3.68
N GLU A 99 16.12 -1.57 -3.46
CA GLU A 99 16.67 -1.36 -2.12
C GLU A 99 16.04 -0.14 -1.43
N LEU A 100 15.99 1.01 -2.13
CA LEU A 100 15.35 2.22 -1.60
C LEU A 100 13.85 2.01 -1.32
N PHE A 101 13.14 1.30 -2.22
CA PHE A 101 11.75 0.94 -2.01
C PHE A 101 11.55 0.09 -0.75
N ASN A 102 12.42 -0.90 -0.52
CA ASN A 102 12.38 -1.72 0.67
C ASN A 102 12.65 -0.91 1.94
N GLN A 103 13.56 0.06 1.91
CA GLN A 103 13.79 0.97 3.05
C GLN A 103 12.52 1.76 3.41
N TYR A 104 11.77 2.27 2.42
CA TYR A 104 10.50 2.94 2.66
C TYR A 104 9.40 2.00 3.18
N LYS A 105 9.41 0.75 2.72
CA LYS A 105 8.52 -0.30 3.23
C LYS A 105 8.84 -0.65 4.70
N GLU A 106 10.10 -0.78 5.07
CA GLU A 106 10.55 -1.01 6.45
C GLU A 106 10.17 0.15 7.38
N LYS A 107 10.17 1.38 6.86
CA LYS A 107 9.66 2.58 7.55
C LYS A 107 8.13 2.68 7.59
N ASN A 108 7.40 1.68 7.09
CA ASN A 108 5.93 1.65 6.95
C ASN A 108 5.35 2.80 6.11
N GLN A 109 6.15 3.44 5.25
CA GLN A 109 5.65 4.44 4.31
C GLN A 109 5.04 3.81 3.05
N ILE A 110 5.39 2.56 2.75
CA ILE A 110 4.78 1.77 1.68
C ILE A 110 4.05 0.59 2.28
N THR A 111 2.75 0.49 2.00
CA THR A 111 1.94 -0.68 2.34
C THR A 111 1.50 -1.37 1.06
N PHE A 112 1.63 -2.69 1.00
CA PHE A 112 1.27 -3.49 -0.16
C PHE A 112 0.19 -4.51 0.21
N CYS A 113 -0.86 -4.61 -0.59
CA CYS A 113 -1.85 -5.67 -0.50
C CYS A 113 -2.27 -6.16 -1.90
N THR A 114 -2.85 -7.36 -1.96
CA THR A 114 -3.39 -7.94 -3.19
C THR A 114 -4.85 -8.27 -2.95
N PHE A 115 -5.75 -7.80 -3.84
CA PHE A 115 -7.16 -8.14 -3.73
C PHE A 115 -7.43 -9.53 -4.30
N HIS A 116 -8.12 -10.36 -3.53
CA HIS A 116 -8.69 -11.62 -3.98
C HIS A 116 -10.20 -11.61 -3.77
N GLN A 117 -10.91 -12.58 -4.34
CA GLN A 117 -12.38 -12.64 -4.30
C GLN A 117 -12.98 -12.64 -2.89
N SER A 118 -12.21 -13.09 -1.89
CA SER A 118 -12.62 -13.14 -0.48
C SER A 118 -12.07 -11.97 0.36
N TYR A 119 -11.29 -11.06 -0.22
CA TYR A 119 -10.75 -9.90 0.49
C TYR A 119 -11.91 -8.95 0.81
N SER A 120 -12.02 -8.51 2.06
CA SER A 120 -13.21 -7.81 2.54
C SER A 120 -12.90 -6.47 3.22
N TYR A 121 -13.97 -5.76 3.55
CA TYR A 121 -13.90 -4.51 4.33
C TYR A 121 -13.15 -4.72 5.65
N GLU A 122 -13.36 -5.87 6.30
CA GLU A 122 -12.76 -6.20 7.60
C GLU A 122 -11.24 -6.41 7.57
N ASP A 123 -10.68 -6.74 6.40
CA ASP A 123 -9.24 -6.84 6.21
C ASP A 123 -8.63 -5.47 5.86
N PHE A 124 -9.40 -4.62 5.19
CA PHE A 124 -8.91 -3.35 4.63
C PHE A 124 -9.13 -2.16 5.56
N VAL A 125 -10.29 -2.03 6.19
CA VAL A 125 -10.70 -0.87 6.98
C VAL A 125 -10.77 -1.20 8.46
N GLU A 126 -11.72 -2.02 8.89
CA GLU A 126 -11.80 -2.52 10.27
C GLU A 126 -12.79 -3.68 10.40
N GLY A 127 -12.55 -4.58 11.36
CA GLY A 127 -13.48 -5.67 11.64
C GLY A 127 -13.25 -6.37 12.96
N PHE A 128 -14.24 -7.15 13.39
CA PHE A 128 -14.15 -7.93 14.61
C PHE A 128 -13.16 -9.09 14.47
N ARG A 129 -12.25 -9.22 15.44
CA ARG A 129 -11.35 -10.37 15.55
C ARG A 129 -11.55 -11.03 16.91
N PHE A 130 -11.69 -12.35 16.88
CA PHE A 130 -11.77 -13.15 18.10
C PHE A 130 -10.45 -13.11 18.87
N ILE A 131 -10.54 -12.93 20.19
CA ILE A 131 -9.40 -12.91 21.10
C ILE A 131 -9.56 -14.08 22.07
N PRO A 132 -8.78 -15.17 21.88
CA PRO A 132 -8.87 -16.35 22.72
C PRO A 132 -8.65 -16.06 24.20
N GLU A 133 -7.80 -15.09 24.54
CA GLU A 133 -7.51 -14.76 25.94
C GLU A 133 -8.67 -14.07 26.68
N LYS A 134 -9.65 -13.52 25.94
CA LYS A 134 -10.79 -12.78 26.50
C LYS A 134 -12.15 -13.44 26.22
N ASP A 135 -12.16 -14.55 25.50
CA ASP A 135 -13.38 -15.22 25.01
C ASP A 135 -14.39 -14.23 24.39
N GLY A 136 -13.90 -13.37 23.49
CA GLY A 136 -14.69 -12.27 22.94
C GLY A 136 -14.11 -11.70 21.65
N TYR A 137 -14.82 -10.74 21.07
CA TYR A 137 -14.43 -10.05 19.85
C TYR A 137 -14.00 -8.61 20.15
N GLU A 138 -12.90 -8.17 19.56
CA GLU A 138 -12.51 -6.75 19.54
C GLU A 138 -12.47 -6.26 18.10
N VAL A 139 -12.84 -5.00 17.89
CA VAL A 139 -12.60 -4.32 16.62
C VAL A 139 -11.10 -4.16 16.43
N LYS A 140 -10.60 -4.54 15.26
CA LYS A 140 -9.23 -4.28 14.85
C LYS A 140 -9.23 -3.47 13.56
N ASP A 141 -8.29 -2.54 13.51
CA ASP A 141 -8.01 -1.78 12.30
C ASP A 141 -7.48 -2.71 11.21
N GLY A 142 -8.00 -2.50 10.01
CA GLY A 142 -7.52 -3.09 8.79
C GLY A 142 -6.31 -2.34 8.25
N LEU A 143 -5.77 -2.84 7.14
CA LEU A 143 -4.52 -2.39 6.55
C LEU A 143 -4.54 -0.91 6.15
N PHE A 144 -5.61 -0.44 5.51
CA PHE A 144 -5.72 0.94 5.04
C PHE A 144 -5.98 1.93 6.18
N LYS A 145 -6.84 1.57 7.13
CA LYS A 145 -7.08 2.39 8.34
C LYS A 145 -5.78 2.57 9.13
N THR A 146 -5.01 1.49 9.29
CA THR A 146 -3.69 1.53 9.94
C THR A 146 -2.73 2.49 9.23
N LEU A 147 -2.62 2.41 7.89
CA LEU A 147 -1.80 3.34 7.11
C LEU A 147 -2.26 4.79 7.29
N CYS A 148 -3.57 5.04 7.30
CA CYS A 148 -4.11 6.38 7.51
C CYS A 148 -3.76 6.93 8.89
N HIS A 149 -3.80 6.12 9.94
CA HIS A 149 -3.36 6.56 11.27
C HIS A 149 -1.87 6.92 11.31
N MET A 150 -1.02 6.18 10.59
CA MET A 150 0.40 6.51 10.48
C MET A 150 0.66 7.79 9.68
N ALA A 151 -0.19 8.05 8.68
CA ALA A 151 -0.05 9.18 7.77
C ALA A 151 -0.66 10.48 8.30
N LYS A 152 -1.59 10.42 9.28
CA LYS A 152 -2.16 11.63 9.89
C LYS A 152 -1.04 12.55 10.36
N PRO A 153 -1.07 13.85 9.99
CA PRO A 153 -0.18 14.84 10.56
C PRO A 153 -0.33 14.74 12.09
N GLN A 154 0.79 14.50 12.77
CA GLN A 154 0.81 14.66 14.22
C GLN A 154 0.63 16.15 14.48
N THR A 155 -0.61 16.59 14.68
CA THR A 155 -0.94 17.88 15.28
C THR A 155 -0.53 17.83 16.74
N SER A 156 0.78 17.72 16.97
CA SER A 156 1.32 17.86 18.30
C SER A 156 1.28 19.34 18.62
N GLU A 157 0.36 19.76 19.49
CA GLU A 157 0.73 20.78 20.46
C GLU A 157 1.96 20.23 21.20
N ARG A 158 3.16 20.61 20.74
CA ARG A 158 4.40 20.22 21.39
C ARG A 158 4.49 20.91 22.74
N GLN A 159 4.65 20.13 23.79
CA GLN A 159 5.44 20.56 24.92
C GLN A 159 6.70 19.68 25.01
N THR A 160 7.81 20.29 24.61
CA THR A 160 9.22 19.93 24.88
C THR A 160 9.87 18.76 24.11
N THR A 161 10.90 19.12 23.34
CA THR A 161 11.89 18.21 22.76
C THR A 161 12.76 17.64 23.88
N TYR A 162 12.91 16.31 23.95
CA TYR A 162 13.81 15.68 24.91
C TYR A 162 14.80 14.74 24.22
N GLN A 163 16.06 15.17 24.17
CA GLN A 163 17.18 14.32 23.79
C GLN A 163 17.76 13.67 25.05
N PHE A 164 17.86 12.35 25.03
CA PHE A 164 18.38 11.57 26.15
C PHE A 164 19.50 10.62 25.72
N ASP A 165 20.43 10.38 26.63
CA ASP A 165 21.46 9.36 26.52
C ASP A 165 20.89 8.04 27.04
N GLU A 166 20.54 7.13 26.12
CA GLU A 166 19.98 5.81 26.43
C GLU A 166 20.87 4.96 27.34
N SER A 167 22.17 5.27 27.41
CA SER A 167 23.10 4.55 28.27
C SER A 167 22.97 4.94 29.76
N LYS A 168 22.35 6.09 30.03
CA LYS A 168 22.30 6.71 31.37
C LYS A 168 20.91 6.78 31.99
N ILE A 169 19.86 6.54 31.22
CA ILE A 169 18.47 6.59 31.73
C ILE A 169 17.86 5.20 31.80
N ASN A 170 16.85 5.06 32.66
CA ASN A 170 16.00 3.90 32.77
C ASN A 170 14.61 4.20 32.21
N PHE A 171 13.92 3.13 31.81
CA PHE A 171 12.58 3.20 31.26
C PHE A 171 11.63 2.40 32.15
N PHE A 172 10.55 3.04 32.57
CA PHE A 172 9.55 2.43 33.43
C PHE A 172 8.21 2.37 32.72
N LYS A 173 7.51 1.26 32.92
CA LYS A 173 6.07 1.17 32.66
C LYS A 173 5.33 1.55 33.93
N MET A 174 4.28 2.37 33.81
CA MET A 174 3.29 2.55 34.87
C MET A 174 1.84 2.45 34.36
N SER A 175 0.94 1.94 35.19
CA SER A 175 -0.51 2.09 35.02
C SER A 175 -0.99 3.28 35.84
N LEU A 176 -1.80 4.16 35.25
CA LEU A 176 -2.34 5.34 35.91
C LEU A 176 -3.84 5.42 35.65
N GLY A 177 -4.63 5.03 36.65
CA GLY A 177 -6.07 4.82 36.52
C GLY A 177 -6.44 3.55 35.75
N ASN A 178 -7.74 3.24 35.71
CA ASN A 178 -8.33 2.15 34.95
C ASN A 178 -9.28 2.75 33.90
N ILE A 179 -9.00 2.52 32.63
CA ILE A 179 -9.75 3.13 31.51
C ILE A 179 -11.21 2.65 31.48
N TYR A 180 -11.52 1.52 32.11
CA TYR A 180 -12.87 0.95 32.19
C TYR A 180 -13.66 1.41 33.44
N ASP A 181 -13.08 2.25 34.29
CA ASP A 181 -13.74 2.80 35.48
C ASP A 181 -13.70 4.33 35.44
N SER A 182 -14.87 4.94 35.22
CA SER A 182 -15.06 6.39 35.12
C SER A 182 -14.60 7.15 36.37
N ASN A 183 -14.53 6.49 37.54
CA ASN A 183 -13.98 7.11 38.77
C ASN A 183 -12.45 7.23 38.75
N THR A 184 -11.76 6.48 37.88
CA THR A 184 -10.29 6.48 37.81
C THR A 184 -9.71 7.26 36.64
N GLU A 185 -10.50 7.62 35.64
CA GLU A 185 -10.08 8.52 34.54
C GLU A 185 -9.74 9.92 35.08
N ASN A 186 -10.45 10.37 36.11
CA ASN A 186 -10.14 11.61 36.83
C ASN A 186 -8.71 11.63 37.40
N LYS A 187 -8.14 10.46 37.73
CA LYS A 187 -6.77 10.36 38.27
C LYS A 187 -5.72 10.60 37.19
N PHE A 188 -5.93 10.04 36.00
CA PHE A 188 -5.06 10.29 34.86
C PHE A 188 -5.11 11.77 34.47
N LYS A 189 -6.32 12.33 34.33
CA LYS A 189 -6.51 13.74 33.99
C LYS A 189 -5.82 14.68 34.99
N TYR A 190 -6.00 14.44 36.29
CA TYR A 190 -5.30 15.19 37.35
C TYR A 190 -3.78 15.14 37.19
N CYS A 191 -3.23 13.97 36.89
CA CYS A 191 -1.79 13.78 36.72
C CYS A 191 -1.24 14.50 35.48
N ILE A 192 -1.99 14.52 34.38
CA ILE A 192 -1.65 15.31 33.20
C ILE A 192 -1.67 16.81 33.54
N GLU A 193 -2.76 17.31 34.10
CA GLU A 193 -2.95 18.74 34.40
C GLU A 193 -1.94 19.28 35.44
N ASN A 194 -1.50 18.43 36.37
CA ASN A 194 -0.58 18.84 37.44
C ASN A 194 0.87 18.42 37.19
N ASN A 195 1.19 17.84 36.01
CA ASN A 195 2.56 17.42 35.68
C ASN A 195 3.17 16.46 36.73
N VAL A 196 2.40 15.44 37.12
CA VAL A 196 2.83 14.44 38.13
C VAL A 196 2.49 13.02 37.69
N ILE A 197 3.22 12.03 38.18
CA ILE A 197 2.78 10.63 38.23
C ILE A 197 2.43 10.26 39.66
N ALA A 198 1.47 9.35 39.80
CA ALA A 198 0.95 8.95 41.10
C ALA A 198 0.79 7.42 41.21
N LEU A 199 1.08 6.87 42.39
CA LEU A 199 0.97 5.44 42.67
C LEU A 199 -0.14 5.16 43.69
N GLY A 200 -1.01 4.19 43.35
CA GLY A 200 -2.12 3.73 44.21
C GLY A 200 -1.78 2.58 45.16
N TYR A 201 -0.51 2.19 45.27
CA TYR A 201 0.02 1.16 46.16
C TYR A 201 0.90 1.81 47.23
N GLY A 202 1.09 1.16 48.39
CA GLY A 202 1.92 1.67 49.48
C GLY A 202 1.12 2.17 50.69
N GLY A 203 -0.18 2.39 50.53
CA GLY A 203 -1.09 2.74 51.61
C GLY A 203 -0.89 4.16 52.15
N GLU A 204 -1.33 4.40 53.38
CA GLU A 204 -1.24 5.73 54.01
C GLU A 204 0.03 5.85 54.86
N ILE A 205 1.19 5.63 54.24
CA ILE A 205 2.50 5.64 54.90
C ILE A 205 3.41 6.57 54.12
N ASP A 206 4.12 7.44 54.84
CA ASP A 206 5.16 8.26 54.24
C ASP A 206 6.48 7.47 54.19
N TYR A 207 7.01 7.25 52.98
CA TYR A 207 8.23 6.49 52.75
C TYR A 207 9.45 7.38 52.48
N GLU A 208 9.37 8.69 52.73
CA GLU A 208 10.47 9.64 52.49
C GLU A 208 11.81 9.14 53.06
N ASN A 209 11.78 8.60 54.29
CA ASN A 209 12.96 8.10 55.01
C ASN A 209 13.32 6.62 54.76
N CYS A 210 12.65 5.95 53.82
CA CYS A 210 12.90 4.53 53.52
C CYS A 210 13.85 4.38 52.32
N HIS A 211 15.14 4.16 52.55
CA HIS A 211 16.16 4.17 51.49
C HIS A 211 16.39 2.83 50.80
N ASP A 212 15.80 1.74 51.31
CA ASP A 212 15.88 0.43 50.73
C ASP A 212 14.59 -0.37 50.95
N LYS A 213 14.49 -1.49 50.24
CA LYS A 213 13.33 -2.39 50.31
C LYS A 213 13.04 -2.90 51.72
N SER A 214 14.07 -3.14 52.55
CA SER A 214 13.89 -3.66 53.91
C SER A 214 13.25 -2.62 54.82
N MET A 215 13.62 -1.35 54.67
CA MET A 215 12.97 -0.23 55.37
C MET A 215 11.51 -0.08 54.95
N ILE A 216 11.22 -0.13 53.63
CA ILE A 216 9.84 -0.10 53.12
C ILE A 216 9.03 -1.27 53.68
N GLU A 217 9.58 -2.48 53.65
CA GLU A 217 8.91 -3.68 54.16
C GLU A 217 8.59 -3.56 55.65
N LYS A 218 9.55 -3.08 56.45
CA LYS A 218 9.36 -2.89 57.89
C LYS A 218 8.21 -1.92 58.19
N GLU A 219 8.21 -0.74 57.57
CA GLU A 219 7.15 0.27 57.78
C GLU A 219 5.79 -0.22 57.25
N PHE A 220 5.77 -0.84 56.07
CA PHE A 220 4.53 -1.38 55.50
C PHE A 220 3.93 -2.50 56.35
N ARG A 221 4.75 -3.47 56.77
CA ARG A 221 4.29 -4.62 57.57
C ARG A 221 3.87 -4.22 58.98
N ALA A 222 4.43 -3.15 59.55
CA ALA A 222 4.01 -2.63 60.84
C ALA A 222 2.55 -2.14 60.83
N LYS A 223 2.09 -1.56 59.72
CA LYS A 223 0.71 -1.05 59.56
C LYS A 223 -0.22 -2.05 58.86
N TYR A 224 0.31 -2.84 57.93
CA TYR A 224 -0.43 -3.75 57.06
C TYR A 224 0.20 -5.16 57.05
N PRO A 225 0.12 -5.92 58.16
CA PRO A 225 0.84 -7.18 58.31
C PRO A 225 0.40 -8.26 57.31
N THR A 226 -0.88 -8.30 56.93
CA THR A 226 -1.50 -9.35 56.11
C THR A 226 -1.59 -9.01 54.61
N GLU A 227 -1.19 -7.80 54.21
CA GLU A 227 -1.29 -7.34 52.82
C GLU A 227 -0.27 -7.99 51.88
N THR A 228 -0.53 -7.90 50.58
CA THR A 228 0.35 -8.49 49.55
C THR A 228 1.72 -7.83 49.49
N SER A 229 2.77 -8.63 49.21
CA SER A 229 4.15 -8.13 49.06
C SER A 229 4.33 -7.20 47.85
N PHE A 230 3.42 -7.20 46.88
CA PHE A 230 3.52 -6.35 45.70
C PHE A 230 3.43 -4.86 46.06
N ASN A 231 2.78 -4.47 47.16
CA ASN A 231 2.82 -3.09 47.65
C ASN A 231 4.26 -2.63 47.93
N ILE A 232 5.05 -3.51 48.56
CA ILE A 232 6.46 -3.27 48.89
C ILE A 232 7.26 -3.18 47.59
N ASP A 233 7.06 -4.10 46.64
CA ASP A 233 7.77 -4.09 45.36
C ASP A 233 7.44 -2.85 44.51
N ALA A 234 6.17 -2.44 44.48
CA ALA A 234 5.72 -1.26 43.75
C ALA A 234 6.28 0.02 44.35
N MET A 235 6.28 0.12 45.69
CA MET A 235 6.88 1.26 46.39
C MET A 235 8.40 1.30 46.22
N GLU A 236 9.09 0.17 46.29
CA GLU A 236 10.52 0.10 46.04
C GLU A 236 10.87 0.63 44.64
N ARG A 237 10.14 0.19 43.62
CA ARG A 237 10.33 0.65 42.23
C ARG A 237 10.05 2.15 42.08
N PHE A 238 8.94 2.62 42.65
CA PHE A 238 8.53 4.01 42.51
C PHE A 238 9.40 4.99 43.31
N LYS A 239 9.77 4.63 44.54
CA LYS A 239 10.50 5.51 45.46
C LYS A 239 12.02 5.38 45.28
N ASN A 240 12.57 4.16 45.18
CA ASN A 240 14.02 3.95 45.22
C ASN A 240 14.67 3.68 43.86
N TRP A 241 13.92 3.24 42.82
CA TRP A 241 14.53 2.90 41.52
C TRP A 241 14.38 3.99 40.46
N MET A 242 13.40 4.88 40.61
CA MET A 242 13.18 5.99 39.66
C MET A 242 14.03 7.18 40.06
N ASP A 243 14.88 7.63 39.13
CA ASP A 243 15.68 8.83 39.28
C ASP A 243 15.15 9.97 38.38
N VAL A 244 15.59 11.19 38.64
CA VAL A 244 15.36 12.33 37.74
C VAL A 244 15.97 12.00 36.37
N ASP A 245 15.33 12.46 35.30
CA ASP A 245 15.64 12.20 33.87
C ASP A 245 15.23 10.81 33.34
N ASP A 246 14.81 9.88 34.20
CA ASP A 246 14.21 8.62 33.75
C ASP A 246 12.91 8.86 32.99
N ILE A 247 12.57 7.93 32.10
CA ILE A 247 11.35 7.99 31.30
C ILE A 247 10.31 7.02 31.84
N VAL A 248 9.10 7.53 32.06
CA VAL A 248 7.93 6.76 32.46
C VAL A 248 6.91 6.71 31.32
N ILE A 249 6.47 5.50 30.96
CA ILE A 249 5.48 5.22 29.94
C ILE A 249 4.19 4.78 30.63
N ILE A 250 3.12 5.55 30.46
CA ILE A 250 1.80 5.25 30.99
C ILE A 250 1.07 4.34 30.01
N SER A 251 0.75 3.12 30.43
CA SER A 251 0.06 2.15 29.56
C SER A 251 -1.46 2.37 29.53
N SER A 252 -2.05 2.14 28.36
CA SER A 252 -3.45 1.82 28.17
C SER A 252 -3.60 0.34 27.85
N GLY A 253 -3.90 -0.45 28.89
CA GLY A 253 -3.87 -1.91 28.80
C GLY A 253 -2.49 -2.46 28.37
N ASN A 254 -2.49 -3.60 27.68
CA ASN A 254 -1.23 -4.32 27.39
C ASN A 254 -0.64 -3.97 26.02
N LYS A 255 -1.40 -3.28 25.17
CA LYS A 255 -1.08 -3.09 23.76
C LYS A 255 -0.87 -1.63 23.38
N ARG A 256 -1.14 -0.69 24.29
CA ARG A 256 -1.06 0.74 24.00
C ARG A 256 -0.43 1.53 25.13
N ALA A 257 0.19 2.65 24.78
CA ALA A 257 0.67 3.67 25.71
C ALA A 257 -0.16 4.94 25.52
N ARG A 258 -0.57 5.58 26.61
CA ARG A 258 -1.40 6.80 26.60
C ARG A 258 -0.63 8.07 26.94
N ALA A 259 0.52 7.96 27.61
CA ALA A 259 1.39 9.10 27.88
C ALA A 259 2.85 8.67 28.09
N ILE A 260 3.78 9.59 27.85
CA ILE A 260 5.21 9.44 28.15
C ILE A 260 5.67 10.69 28.88
N GLY A 261 6.29 10.51 30.04
CA GLY A 261 6.81 11.60 30.85
C GLY A 261 8.27 11.37 31.21
N LYS A 262 9.00 12.46 31.40
CA LYS A 262 10.33 12.48 32.03
C LYS A 262 10.18 12.81 33.50
N ILE A 263 10.81 12.06 34.39
CA ILE A 263 10.83 12.38 35.82
C ILE A 263 11.63 13.66 36.05
N THR A 264 11.02 14.66 36.70
CA THR A 264 11.66 15.95 37.01
C THR A 264 11.83 16.21 38.51
N GLY A 265 11.23 15.38 39.36
CA GLY A 265 11.32 15.54 40.80
C GLY A 265 11.34 14.23 41.56
N ASP A 266 11.88 14.31 42.77
CA ASP A 266 11.95 13.20 43.72
C ASP A 266 10.55 12.77 44.21
N TYR A 267 10.52 11.61 44.86
CA TYR A 267 9.34 11.11 45.54
C TYR A 267 8.87 12.10 46.60
N TYR A 268 7.56 12.32 46.67
CA TYR A 268 6.92 12.98 47.81
C TYR A 268 5.58 12.34 48.17
N TYR A 269 5.22 12.47 49.45
CA TYR A 269 3.95 11.98 49.99
C TYR A 269 2.95 13.13 50.16
N ASN A 270 1.73 12.95 49.68
CA ASN A 270 0.63 13.91 49.87
C ASN A 270 -0.59 13.22 50.52
N PRO A 271 -0.82 13.43 51.83
CA PRO A 271 -1.96 12.84 52.52
C PRO A 271 -3.32 13.49 52.20
N ASN A 272 -3.34 14.65 51.53
CA ASN A 272 -4.57 15.40 51.25
C ASN A 272 -4.92 15.40 49.75
N SER A 273 -4.39 14.43 49.00
CA SER A 273 -4.64 14.30 47.57
C SER A 273 -6.11 14.03 47.24
N GLU A 274 -6.62 14.76 46.25
CA GLU A 274 -8.02 14.70 45.79
C GLU A 274 -8.33 13.43 44.97
N ILE A 275 -7.30 12.73 44.49
CA ILE A 275 -7.44 11.55 43.63
C ILE A 275 -7.29 10.21 44.37
N GLY A 276 -7.15 10.26 45.70
CA GLY A 276 -7.00 9.08 46.56
C GLY A 276 -5.67 8.34 46.43
N TYR A 277 -4.78 8.76 45.51
CA TYR A 277 -3.38 8.34 45.47
C TYR A 277 -2.54 9.29 46.31
N ARG A 278 -1.57 8.78 47.06
CA ARG A 278 -0.83 9.55 48.07
C ARG A 278 0.67 9.66 47.77
N HIS A 279 1.16 8.93 46.78
CA HIS A 279 2.58 8.86 46.43
C HIS A 279 2.78 9.47 45.06
N PHE A 280 3.67 10.45 44.95
CA PHE A 280 3.82 11.27 43.76
C PHE A 280 5.28 11.49 43.37
N ARG A 281 5.47 11.78 42.08
CA ARG A 281 6.69 12.39 41.52
C ARG A 281 6.29 13.41 40.49
N SER A 282 7.07 14.48 40.37
CA SER A 282 6.88 15.47 39.31
C SER A 282 7.43 14.93 38.00
N VAL A 283 6.73 15.20 36.90
CA VAL A 283 7.14 14.81 35.56
C VAL A 283 6.96 15.97 34.59
N GLU A 284 7.75 15.96 33.52
CA GLU A 284 7.50 16.74 32.32
C GLU A 284 6.90 15.80 31.28
N TRP A 285 5.66 16.05 30.87
CA TRP A 285 4.99 15.22 29.88
C TRP A 285 5.58 15.48 28.49
N LEU A 286 6.23 14.47 27.93
CA LEU A 286 6.83 14.53 26.60
C LEU A 286 5.83 14.12 25.50
N TYR A 287 4.80 13.35 25.87
CA TYR A 287 3.76 12.90 24.96
C TYR A 287 2.46 12.59 25.73
N THR A 288 1.33 13.16 25.33
CA THR A 288 0.01 12.95 25.96
C THR A 288 -1.16 12.96 24.97
N ASP A 289 -0.86 12.86 23.67
CA ASP A 289 -1.84 13.07 22.59
C ASP A 289 -2.74 11.83 22.38
N THR A 290 -2.44 11.00 21.38
CA THR A 290 -3.22 9.81 21.05
C THR A 290 -2.58 8.53 21.61
N GLU A 291 -3.36 7.47 21.83
CA GLU A 291 -2.77 6.21 22.29
C GLU A 291 -1.82 5.61 21.25
N LEU A 292 -0.57 5.39 21.64
CA LEU A 292 0.46 4.78 20.80
C LEU A 292 0.36 3.26 20.87
N PRO A 293 0.52 2.55 19.74
CA PRO A 293 0.66 1.10 19.78
C PRO A 293 1.95 0.72 20.50
N VAL A 294 1.92 -0.41 21.22
CA VAL A 294 3.07 -0.88 22.01
C VAL A 294 4.34 -1.08 21.17
N GLN A 295 4.20 -1.36 19.87
CA GLN A 295 5.30 -1.52 18.92
C GLN A 295 6.10 -0.23 18.67
N SER A 296 5.50 0.94 18.92
CA SER A 296 6.21 2.22 18.90
C SER A 296 7.14 2.39 20.11
N ILE A 297 6.99 1.55 21.14
CA ILE A 297 7.72 1.63 22.40
C ILE A 297 8.61 0.39 22.60
N LEU A 298 8.13 -0.80 22.23
CA LEU A 298 8.78 -2.09 22.44
C LEU A 298 9.04 -2.82 21.11
N THR A 299 10.18 -3.50 21.01
CA THR A 299 10.62 -4.17 19.76
C THR A 299 9.79 -5.41 19.42
N ALA A 300 9.44 -6.23 20.42
CA ALA A 300 8.72 -7.50 20.19
C ALA A 300 7.75 -7.92 21.32
N LYS A 301 7.68 -7.14 22.40
CA LYS A 301 6.91 -7.49 23.61
C LYS A 301 5.63 -6.66 23.75
N ARG A 302 4.75 -7.09 24.65
CA ARG A 302 3.56 -6.35 25.11
C ARG A 302 3.78 -5.85 26.54
N PHE A 303 3.04 -4.85 26.99
CA PHE A 303 3.08 -4.45 28.39
C PHE A 303 2.50 -5.55 29.29
N SER A 304 3.12 -5.74 30.45
CA SER A 304 2.59 -6.60 31.50
C SER A 304 1.45 -5.92 32.25
N GLN A 305 0.55 -6.73 32.82
CA GLN A 305 -0.52 -6.28 33.72
C GLN A 305 0.00 -5.69 35.04
N GLN A 306 1.29 -5.86 35.35
CA GLN A 306 1.87 -5.24 36.55
C GLN A 306 1.78 -3.70 36.47
N THR A 307 1.37 -3.09 37.58
CA THR A 307 1.17 -1.63 37.69
C THR A 307 2.44 -0.86 37.43
N ILE A 308 3.60 -1.32 37.90
CA ILE A 308 4.88 -0.64 37.73
C ILE A 308 6.01 -1.64 37.56
N TYR A 309 6.87 -1.45 36.57
CA TYR A 309 8.10 -2.21 36.40
C TYR A 309 9.09 -1.47 35.48
N MET A 310 10.36 -1.83 35.58
CA MET A 310 11.42 -1.32 34.70
C MET A 310 11.58 -2.23 33.48
N PHE A 311 11.77 -1.66 32.30
CA PHE A 311 12.06 -2.43 31.09
C PHE A 311 13.52 -2.89 31.06
N GLY A 312 13.76 -4.05 30.42
CA GLY A 312 15.09 -4.36 29.89
C GLY A 312 15.41 -3.40 28.74
N ARG A 313 16.66 -2.98 28.60
CA ARG A 313 17.04 -2.00 27.56
C ARG A 313 16.82 -2.55 26.15
N GLU A 314 17.07 -3.84 25.96
CA GLU A 314 16.86 -4.59 24.73
C GLU A 314 15.37 -4.69 24.31
N ASP A 315 14.45 -4.45 25.24
CA ASP A 315 13.02 -4.51 24.97
C ASP A 315 12.49 -3.22 24.36
N ILE A 316 13.18 -2.09 24.57
CA ILE A 316 12.76 -0.77 24.11
C ILE A 316 13.17 -0.57 22.65
N ASN A 317 12.23 -0.09 21.84
CA ASN A 317 12.52 0.42 20.51
C ASN A 317 13.09 1.85 20.62
N ILE A 318 14.38 1.95 20.97
CA ILE A 318 15.03 3.23 21.28
C ILE A 318 15.00 4.18 20.07
N GLU A 319 15.19 3.68 18.85
CA GLU A 319 15.15 4.50 17.65
C GLU A 319 13.76 5.12 17.44
N SER A 320 12.70 4.31 17.57
CA SER A 320 11.32 4.81 17.47
C SER A 320 11.01 5.82 18.57
N LEU A 321 11.45 5.56 19.80
CA LEU A 321 11.24 6.45 20.94
C LEU A 321 12.01 7.77 20.79
N LYS A 322 13.25 7.73 20.32
CA LYS A 322 14.01 8.95 19.99
C LYS A 322 13.34 9.71 18.85
N SER A 323 12.88 9.02 17.80
CA SER A 323 12.15 9.68 16.71
C SER A 323 10.83 10.29 17.17
N LEU A 324 10.20 9.73 18.21
CA LEU A 324 8.97 10.24 18.80
C LEU A 324 9.24 11.49 19.66
N LEU A 325 10.36 11.52 20.39
CA LEU A 325 10.68 12.53 21.41
C LEU A 325 11.67 13.62 20.95
N SER A 326 12.29 13.46 19.78
CA SER A 326 13.23 14.43 19.19
C SER A 326 12.56 15.45 18.27
N ASP A 327 13.24 16.58 18.10
CA ASP A 327 12.80 17.70 17.27
C ASP A 327 12.61 17.24 15.81
N ARG A 328 11.38 17.31 15.30
CA ARG A 328 11.23 17.74 13.91
C ARG A 328 11.45 19.25 13.94
N SER A 329 12.69 19.67 13.72
CA SER A 329 13.00 21.08 13.47
C SER A 329 11.97 21.67 12.52
N GLU A 330 11.58 22.92 12.75
CA GLU A 330 10.87 23.79 11.82
C GLU A 330 11.68 23.94 10.52
N THR A 331 11.70 22.88 9.72
CA THR A 331 11.93 22.92 8.30
C THR A 331 10.56 22.74 7.70
N SER A 332 10.13 23.75 6.94
CA SER A 332 9.02 23.75 5.98
C SER A 332 8.43 22.37 5.72
N GLN A 333 7.12 22.22 5.93
CA GLN A 333 6.31 21.04 5.60
C GLN A 333 6.78 20.36 4.29
N ASP A 334 7.60 19.33 4.42
CA ASP A 334 7.43 18.15 3.60
C ASP A 334 6.72 17.14 4.51
N GLU A 335 5.40 17.17 4.48
CA GLU A 335 4.60 16.08 5.05
C GLU A 335 5.12 14.78 4.44
N LYS A 336 5.62 13.87 5.28
CA LYS A 336 6.05 12.54 4.81
C LYS A 336 4.92 11.94 4.00
N GLN A 337 5.22 11.55 2.77
CA GLN A 337 4.25 10.91 1.90
C GLN A 337 4.17 9.41 2.23
N PHE A 338 3.02 8.82 1.96
CA PHE A 338 2.72 7.40 2.16
C PHE A 338 2.11 6.83 0.89
N VAL A 339 2.40 5.57 0.58
CA VAL A 339 1.89 4.89 -0.62
C VAL A 339 1.22 3.58 -0.22
N LEU A 340 -0.03 3.41 -0.65
CA LEU A 340 -0.73 2.14 -0.66
C LEU A 340 -0.67 1.54 -2.07
N ILE A 341 -0.12 0.34 -2.20
CA ILE A 341 -0.12 -0.43 -3.43
C ILE A 341 -1.18 -1.53 -3.31
N ILE A 342 -2.14 -1.54 -4.24
CA ILE A 342 -3.20 -2.54 -4.35
C ILE A 342 -2.99 -3.33 -5.65
N ASP A 343 -2.39 -4.50 -5.53
CA ASP A 343 -2.17 -5.39 -6.67
C ASP A 343 -3.48 -6.13 -7.01
N GLU A 344 -3.71 -6.35 -8.31
CA GLU A 344 -4.91 -7.02 -8.82
C GLU A 344 -6.22 -6.39 -8.29
N ILE A 345 -6.29 -5.05 -8.31
CA ILE A 345 -7.38 -4.29 -7.67
C ILE A 345 -8.77 -4.71 -8.15
N ASN A 346 -8.89 -5.17 -9.39
CA ASN A 346 -10.16 -5.61 -9.94
C ASN A 346 -10.63 -6.97 -9.38
N ARG A 347 -9.75 -7.86 -8.90
CA ARG A 347 -10.11 -9.22 -8.43
C ARG A 347 -10.98 -9.24 -7.17
N GLY A 348 -11.06 -8.14 -6.43
CA GLY A 348 -11.96 -7.93 -5.30
C GLY A 348 -13.15 -7.03 -5.66
N ASN A 349 -14.23 -7.09 -4.88
CA ASN A 349 -15.30 -6.10 -4.99
C ASN A 349 -14.84 -4.79 -4.33
N VAL A 350 -14.15 -3.94 -5.09
CA VAL A 350 -13.53 -2.71 -4.61
C VAL A 350 -14.54 -1.81 -3.87
N SER A 351 -15.76 -1.67 -4.39
CA SER A 351 -16.80 -0.86 -3.73
C SER A 351 -17.16 -1.40 -2.35
N LYS A 352 -17.23 -2.72 -2.18
CA LYS A 352 -17.48 -3.36 -0.88
C LYS A 352 -16.27 -3.26 0.05
N ILE A 353 -15.06 -3.38 -0.48
CA ILE A 353 -13.82 -3.33 0.31
C ILE A 353 -13.59 -1.93 0.88
N PHE A 354 -13.77 -0.89 0.05
CA PHE A 354 -13.64 0.50 0.51
C PHE A 354 -14.84 0.97 1.34
N GLY A 355 -16.02 0.38 1.14
CA GLY A 355 -17.23 0.76 1.88
C GLY A 355 -17.54 2.25 1.72
N GLU A 356 -17.74 2.93 2.85
CA GLU A 356 -17.97 4.37 2.96
C GLU A 356 -16.73 5.22 2.60
N LEU A 357 -15.52 4.66 2.69
CA LEU A 357 -14.27 5.38 2.38
C LEU A 357 -14.10 5.67 0.90
N ILE A 358 -14.90 5.04 0.03
CA ILE A 358 -14.87 5.24 -1.42
C ILE A 358 -15.08 6.71 -1.82
N THR A 359 -15.77 7.50 -0.99
CA THR A 359 -15.93 8.93 -1.24
C THR A 359 -14.72 9.71 -0.76
N LEU A 360 -14.13 9.32 0.37
CA LEU A 360 -13.00 10.00 1.01
C LEU A 360 -11.68 9.88 0.24
N ILE A 361 -11.55 8.90 -0.65
CA ILE A 361 -10.33 8.77 -1.46
C ILE A 361 -10.18 9.91 -2.47
N GLU A 362 -11.25 10.67 -2.77
CA GLU A 362 -11.20 11.83 -3.66
C GLU A 362 -10.25 12.91 -3.07
N PRO A 363 -9.29 13.45 -3.85
CA PRO A 363 -8.26 14.34 -3.32
C PRO A 363 -8.80 15.56 -2.58
N ASP A 364 -9.90 16.16 -3.06
CA ASP A 364 -10.51 17.36 -2.48
C ASP A 364 -11.23 17.10 -1.14
N LYS A 365 -11.54 15.83 -0.83
CA LYS A 365 -12.29 15.41 0.38
C LYS A 365 -11.40 14.95 1.53
N ARG A 366 -10.09 14.98 1.35
CA ARG A 366 -9.11 14.53 2.34
C ARG A 366 -8.87 15.60 3.41
N LEU A 367 -8.28 15.18 4.52
CA LEU A 367 -7.87 16.07 5.60
C LEU A 367 -7.00 17.22 5.07
N GLY A 368 -7.33 18.46 5.44
CA GLY A 368 -6.62 19.67 5.02
C GLY A 368 -6.98 20.19 3.62
N MET A 369 -7.98 19.63 2.95
CA MET A 369 -8.39 20.01 1.59
C MET A 369 -9.73 20.77 1.58
N GLU A 370 -10.06 21.43 0.46
CA GLU A 370 -11.19 22.37 0.36
C GLU A 370 -12.55 21.78 0.78
N ASN A 371 -12.81 20.52 0.41
CA ASN A 371 -14.05 19.81 0.70
C ASN A 371 -13.86 18.68 1.73
N GLU A 372 -12.95 18.88 2.71
CA GLU A 372 -12.63 17.91 3.76
C GLU A 372 -13.90 17.24 4.32
N LEU A 373 -13.89 15.90 4.32
CA LEU A 373 -14.99 15.08 4.79
C LEU A 373 -14.48 13.99 5.74
N SER A 374 -15.28 13.72 6.77
CA SER A 374 -15.13 12.56 7.66
C SER A 374 -16.38 11.67 7.59
N VAL A 375 -16.22 10.41 7.95
CA VAL A 375 -17.31 9.43 8.09
C VAL A 375 -17.17 8.70 9.42
N THR A 376 -18.29 8.31 10.01
CA THR A 376 -18.30 7.47 11.22
C THR A 376 -18.26 6.00 10.80
N LEU A 377 -17.26 5.26 11.29
CA LEU A 377 -17.04 3.86 10.92
C LEU A 377 -18.02 2.91 11.65
N PRO A 378 -18.51 1.84 11.00
CA PRO A 378 -19.59 1.02 11.52
C PRO A 378 -19.21 0.07 12.68
N TYR A 379 -17.95 -0.35 12.81
CA TYR A 379 -17.55 -1.29 13.86
C TYR A 379 -17.06 -0.55 15.11
N SER A 380 -16.20 0.46 14.92
CA SER A 380 -15.63 1.25 16.03
C SER A 380 -16.52 2.41 16.46
N SER A 381 -17.40 2.92 15.58
CA SER A 381 -18.08 4.22 15.75
C SER A 381 -17.14 5.41 15.84
N ASP A 382 -15.89 5.26 15.38
CA ASP A 382 -14.91 6.34 15.32
C ASP A 382 -15.17 7.25 14.11
N ASP A 383 -14.94 8.55 14.26
CA ASP A 383 -14.86 9.47 13.12
C ASP A 383 -13.53 9.31 12.40
N PHE A 384 -13.61 9.08 11.08
CA PHE A 384 -12.47 8.77 10.25
C PHE A 384 -12.42 9.63 8.98
N ALA A 385 -11.22 10.08 8.64
CA ALA A 385 -10.92 10.86 7.45
C ALA A 385 -9.55 10.45 6.90
N ILE A 386 -9.38 10.56 5.59
CA ILE A 386 -8.16 10.13 4.88
C ILE A 386 -7.16 11.31 4.81
N PRO A 387 -5.92 11.15 5.30
CA PRO A 387 -4.86 12.14 5.15
C PRO A 387 -4.51 12.47 3.69
N ASN A 388 -4.19 13.74 3.40
CA ASN A 388 -3.86 14.18 2.05
C ASN A 388 -2.50 13.64 1.54
N ASN A 389 -1.57 13.32 2.43
CA ASN A 389 -0.24 12.76 2.14
C ASN A 389 -0.23 11.26 1.80
N ILE A 390 -1.38 10.64 1.56
CA ILE A 390 -1.48 9.24 1.10
C ILE A 390 -1.64 9.20 -0.42
N HIS A 391 -0.95 8.26 -1.08
CA HIS A 391 -1.13 7.94 -2.48
C HIS A 391 -1.61 6.49 -2.62
N ILE A 392 -2.51 6.23 -3.57
CA ILE A 392 -3.02 4.89 -3.85
C ILE A 392 -2.61 4.50 -5.27
N ILE A 393 -1.87 3.41 -5.41
CA ILE A 393 -1.46 2.83 -6.69
C ILE A 393 -2.12 1.46 -6.83
N GLY A 394 -3.04 1.32 -7.78
CA GLY A 394 -3.63 0.04 -8.17
C GLY A 394 -2.93 -0.56 -9.39
N THR A 395 -2.85 -1.89 -9.47
CA THR A 395 -2.55 -2.59 -10.72
C THR A 395 -3.78 -3.39 -11.18
N MET A 396 -4.00 -3.45 -12.49
CA MET A 396 -5.11 -4.19 -13.09
C MET A 396 -4.68 -4.95 -14.34
N ASN A 397 -4.91 -6.25 -14.38
CA ASN A 397 -4.84 -7.02 -15.62
C ASN A 397 -6.17 -6.90 -16.37
N THR A 398 -6.10 -6.60 -17.66
CA THR A 398 -7.29 -6.44 -18.50
C THR A 398 -7.73 -7.72 -19.22
N ALA A 399 -6.84 -8.70 -19.38
CA ALA A 399 -7.16 -10.01 -19.96
C ALA A 399 -8.11 -10.84 -19.08
N ASP A 400 -8.14 -10.59 -17.76
CA ASP A 400 -8.91 -11.39 -16.82
C ASP A 400 -10.43 -11.10 -16.92
N ARG A 401 -11.12 -11.86 -17.78
CA ARG A 401 -12.57 -11.74 -18.04
C ARG A 401 -13.47 -12.19 -16.89
N SER A 402 -12.93 -12.88 -15.87
CA SER A 402 -13.66 -13.43 -14.72
C SER A 402 -13.88 -12.42 -13.58
N ILE A 403 -13.56 -11.14 -13.82
CA ILE A 403 -13.41 -10.14 -12.79
C ILE A 403 -14.56 -9.12 -12.79
N ALA A 404 -14.93 -8.62 -11.61
CA ALA A 404 -15.90 -7.55 -11.45
C ALA A 404 -15.42 -6.28 -12.21
N LEU A 405 -16.27 -5.76 -13.10
CA LEU A 405 -16.03 -4.47 -13.73
C LEU A 405 -15.91 -3.39 -12.65
N LEU A 406 -14.82 -2.62 -12.67
CA LEU A 406 -14.65 -1.45 -11.82
C LEU A 406 -15.82 -0.50 -12.04
N ASP A 407 -16.54 -0.20 -10.96
CA ASP A 407 -17.68 0.72 -10.99
C ASP A 407 -17.26 2.07 -11.56
N THR A 408 -18.14 2.66 -12.37
CA THR A 408 -18.06 4.06 -12.85
C THR A 408 -17.72 5.05 -11.74
N ALA A 409 -18.23 4.82 -10.52
CA ALA A 409 -17.95 5.65 -9.36
C ALA A 409 -16.48 5.55 -8.90
N LEU A 410 -15.82 4.41 -9.09
CA LEU A 410 -14.38 4.27 -8.83
C LEU A 410 -13.57 4.87 -9.97
N ARG A 411 -14.01 4.68 -11.22
CA ARG A 411 -13.26 5.19 -12.39
C ARG A 411 -13.04 6.71 -12.36
N ARG A 412 -13.98 7.48 -11.79
CA ARG A 412 -13.83 8.94 -11.64
C ARG A 412 -12.87 9.38 -10.53
N ARG A 413 -12.39 8.46 -9.68
CA ARG A 413 -11.58 8.75 -8.48
C ARG A 413 -10.13 8.32 -8.62
N PHE A 414 -9.81 7.63 -9.70
CA PHE A 414 -8.48 7.16 -10.06
C PHE A 414 -8.12 7.70 -11.44
N GLU A 415 -6.86 8.07 -11.62
CA GLU A 415 -6.29 8.24 -12.94
C GLU A 415 -5.90 6.87 -13.52
N PHE A 416 -6.26 6.61 -14.77
CA PHE A 416 -5.98 5.32 -15.41
C PHE A 416 -4.80 5.47 -16.36
N VAL A 417 -3.72 4.77 -16.07
CA VAL A 417 -2.49 4.76 -16.87
C VAL A 417 -2.40 3.41 -17.58
N GLU A 418 -2.55 3.44 -18.91
CA GLU A 418 -2.46 2.23 -19.74
C GLU A 418 -1.00 1.81 -19.92
N MET A 419 -0.74 0.53 -19.69
CA MET A 419 0.57 -0.11 -19.72
C MET A 419 0.59 -1.16 -20.83
N LEU A 420 1.07 -0.75 -22.01
CA LEU A 420 1.21 -1.60 -23.19
C LEU A 420 2.58 -2.29 -23.25
N PRO A 421 2.74 -3.35 -24.07
CA PRO A 421 4.05 -3.96 -24.27
C PRO A 421 5.08 -2.97 -24.84
N ASP A 422 6.08 -2.63 -24.04
CA ASP A 422 7.29 -1.96 -24.52
C ASP A 422 8.29 -2.94 -25.15
N TYR A 423 8.32 -2.97 -26.48
CA TYR A 423 9.25 -3.81 -27.25
C TYR A 423 10.69 -3.30 -27.24
N SER A 424 10.93 -2.03 -26.90
CA SER A 424 12.27 -1.43 -26.93
C SER A 424 13.20 -2.04 -25.88
N LEU A 425 12.63 -2.61 -24.82
CA LEU A 425 13.33 -3.31 -23.75
C LEU A 425 13.88 -4.69 -24.16
N LEU A 426 13.49 -5.19 -25.34
CA LEU A 426 13.91 -6.49 -25.85
C LEU A 426 15.05 -6.34 -26.89
N PRO A 427 15.99 -7.30 -26.91
CA PRO A 427 17.10 -7.27 -27.86
C PRO A 427 16.60 -7.48 -29.30
N GLU A 428 17.20 -6.74 -30.23
CA GLU A 428 17.05 -6.96 -31.69
C GLU A 428 17.92 -8.14 -32.18
N ASP A 429 18.90 -8.55 -31.37
CA ASP A 429 19.79 -9.67 -31.67
C ASP A 429 20.14 -10.43 -30.38
N ALA A 430 19.59 -11.63 -30.27
CA ALA A 430 19.96 -12.66 -29.30
C ALA A 430 20.44 -13.90 -30.07
N GLU A 431 21.75 -14.00 -30.28
CA GLU A 431 22.41 -15.08 -31.05
C GLU A 431 21.81 -15.28 -32.46
N GLY A 432 21.49 -14.17 -33.14
CA GLY A 432 20.90 -14.16 -34.48
C GLY A 432 19.37 -14.13 -34.50
N ILE A 433 18.71 -14.03 -33.34
CA ILE A 433 17.24 -14.00 -33.22
C ILE A 433 16.75 -12.62 -32.76
N ASP A 434 15.84 -12.03 -33.54
CA ASP A 434 15.19 -10.76 -33.19
C ASP A 434 13.96 -11.00 -32.29
N ILE A 435 14.19 -10.94 -30.98
CA ILE A 435 13.15 -11.15 -29.95
C ILE A 435 12.11 -10.04 -29.96
N ARG A 436 12.56 -8.79 -30.23
CA ARG A 436 11.68 -7.63 -30.38
C ARG A 436 10.66 -7.85 -31.50
N ARG A 437 11.13 -8.24 -32.68
CA ARG A 437 10.27 -8.51 -33.85
C ARG A 437 9.40 -9.74 -33.63
N MET A 438 9.92 -10.78 -32.98
CA MET A 438 9.14 -11.98 -32.64
C MET A 438 7.92 -11.62 -31.78
N LEU A 439 8.13 -10.95 -30.64
CA LEU A 439 7.04 -10.59 -29.74
C LEU A 439 6.03 -9.63 -30.40
N ARG A 440 6.51 -8.65 -31.18
CA ARG A 440 5.62 -7.75 -31.93
C ARG A 440 4.73 -8.54 -32.89
N THR A 441 5.30 -9.44 -33.68
CA THR A 441 4.56 -10.28 -34.63
C THR A 441 3.51 -11.15 -33.93
N ILE A 442 3.87 -11.75 -32.79
CA ILE A 442 2.93 -12.53 -31.98
C ILE A 442 1.77 -11.65 -31.53
N ASN A 443 2.06 -10.47 -30.98
CA ASN A 443 1.04 -9.55 -30.47
C ASN A 443 0.10 -9.02 -31.56
N GLU A 444 0.62 -8.65 -32.74
CA GLU A 444 -0.20 -8.22 -33.88
C GLU A 444 -1.18 -9.32 -34.32
N ARG A 445 -0.73 -10.58 -34.29
CA ARG A 445 -1.59 -11.74 -34.62
C ARG A 445 -2.62 -12.02 -33.53
N ILE A 446 -2.24 -11.91 -32.26
CA ILE A 446 -3.18 -12.04 -31.13
C ILE A 446 -4.24 -10.95 -31.21
N GLU A 447 -3.85 -9.69 -31.44
CA GLU A 447 -4.78 -8.57 -31.54
C GLU A 447 -5.78 -8.74 -32.68
N TYR A 448 -5.32 -9.26 -33.83
CA TYR A 448 -6.19 -9.58 -34.97
C TYR A 448 -7.14 -10.75 -34.70
N LEU A 449 -6.66 -11.84 -34.09
CA LEU A 449 -7.43 -13.07 -33.88
C LEU A 449 -8.30 -13.05 -32.63
N TYR A 450 -7.98 -12.19 -31.66
CA TYR A 450 -8.59 -12.16 -30.34
C TYR A 450 -9.00 -10.74 -29.94
N ASP A 451 -8.14 -10.00 -29.24
CA ASP A 451 -8.31 -8.59 -28.90
C ASP A 451 -6.99 -7.98 -28.40
N ARG A 452 -6.98 -6.66 -28.23
CA ARG A 452 -5.83 -5.89 -27.74
C ARG A 452 -5.48 -6.13 -26.26
N GLU A 453 -6.40 -6.67 -25.46
CA GLU A 453 -6.23 -6.84 -24.01
C GLU A 453 -5.46 -8.13 -23.66
N HIS A 454 -5.31 -9.04 -24.63
CA HIS A 454 -4.61 -10.33 -24.50
C HIS A 454 -3.23 -10.35 -25.13
N VAL A 455 -2.72 -9.21 -25.61
CA VAL A 455 -1.34 -9.14 -26.10
C VAL A 455 -0.34 -9.46 -24.98
N LEU A 456 0.80 -10.04 -25.33
CA LEU A 456 1.81 -10.49 -24.38
C LEU A 456 2.77 -9.36 -24.04
N GLY A 457 3.01 -9.11 -22.76
CA GLY A 457 3.96 -8.09 -22.33
C GLY A 457 5.42 -8.56 -22.32
N HIS A 458 6.33 -7.60 -22.46
CA HIS A 458 7.78 -7.84 -22.54
C HIS A 458 8.37 -8.49 -21.30
N ALA A 459 7.75 -8.36 -20.12
CA ALA A 459 8.30 -8.89 -18.87
C ALA A 459 8.44 -10.43 -18.87
N LEU A 460 7.70 -11.13 -19.74
CA LEU A 460 7.87 -12.58 -19.94
C LEU A 460 9.26 -12.94 -20.48
N PHE A 461 9.88 -12.03 -21.23
CA PHE A 461 11.14 -12.19 -21.95
C PHE A 461 12.30 -11.41 -21.29
N LEU A 462 12.06 -10.75 -20.14
CA LEU A 462 13.14 -10.12 -19.37
C LEU A 462 13.86 -11.19 -18.55
N GLY A 463 15.15 -11.39 -18.83
CA GLY A 463 15.97 -12.41 -18.17
C GLY A 463 17.35 -12.52 -18.82
N SER A 464 17.72 -13.73 -19.22
CA SER A 464 18.96 -13.94 -20.00
C SER A 464 18.80 -13.43 -21.44
N LYS A 465 19.92 -13.25 -22.14
CA LYS A 465 19.99 -12.88 -23.57
C LYS A 465 20.36 -14.06 -24.47
N ASP A 466 20.40 -15.28 -23.93
CA ASP A 466 20.66 -16.51 -24.71
C ASP A 466 19.38 -17.07 -25.34
N THR A 467 19.52 -17.80 -26.44
CA THR A 467 18.37 -18.38 -27.16
C THR A 467 17.68 -19.50 -26.40
N ALA A 468 18.39 -20.22 -25.53
CA ALA A 468 17.84 -21.29 -24.71
C ALA A 468 16.76 -20.76 -23.75
N PHE A 469 17.03 -19.64 -23.09
CA PHE A 469 16.06 -18.94 -22.24
C PHE A 469 14.80 -18.56 -23.00
N TYR A 470 14.94 -18.00 -24.22
CA TYR A 470 13.79 -17.59 -25.01
C TYR A 470 12.96 -18.76 -25.54
N LEU A 471 13.60 -19.88 -25.92
CA LEU A 471 12.91 -21.13 -26.27
C LEU A 471 12.11 -21.67 -25.07
N GLU A 472 12.73 -21.70 -23.89
CA GLU A 472 12.06 -22.13 -22.67
C GLU A 472 10.86 -21.23 -22.36
N VAL A 473 11.00 -19.89 -22.46
CA VAL A 473 9.88 -18.94 -22.27
C VAL A 473 8.75 -19.22 -23.27
N MET A 474 9.08 -19.49 -24.53
CA MET A 474 8.08 -19.83 -25.54
C MET A 474 7.30 -21.11 -25.16
N GLN A 475 8.00 -22.18 -24.80
CA GLN A 475 7.39 -23.47 -24.48
C GLN A 475 6.62 -23.49 -23.15
N THR A 476 7.15 -22.84 -22.11
CA THR A 476 6.65 -22.97 -20.73
C THR A 476 5.69 -21.85 -20.31
N LYS A 477 5.71 -20.71 -21.01
CA LYS A 477 4.88 -19.54 -20.67
C LYS A 477 4.00 -19.12 -21.83
N VAL A 478 4.58 -18.85 -23.00
CA VAL A 478 3.84 -18.25 -24.13
C VAL A 478 2.83 -19.23 -24.70
N ILE A 479 3.24 -20.43 -25.09
CA ILE A 479 2.34 -21.40 -25.71
C ILE A 479 1.20 -21.80 -24.75
N PRO A 480 1.44 -22.11 -23.47
CA PRO A 480 0.37 -22.34 -22.50
C PRO A 480 -0.62 -21.18 -22.39
N LEU A 481 -0.15 -19.92 -22.37
CA LEU A 481 -1.04 -18.76 -22.38
C LEU A 481 -1.89 -18.68 -23.66
N LEU A 482 -1.31 -19.02 -24.82
CA LEU A 482 -2.06 -19.08 -26.08
C LEU A 482 -3.11 -20.21 -26.05
N GLN A 483 -2.82 -21.35 -25.42
CA GLN A 483 -3.80 -22.42 -25.22
C GLN A 483 -4.99 -21.94 -24.40
N ASP A 484 -4.74 -21.18 -23.33
CA ASP A 484 -5.79 -20.58 -22.51
C ASP A 484 -6.61 -19.54 -23.30
N TYR A 485 -5.95 -18.64 -24.05
CA TYR A 485 -6.62 -17.57 -24.80
C TYR A 485 -7.51 -18.12 -25.91
N PHE A 486 -7.01 -19.11 -26.65
CA PHE A 486 -7.71 -19.70 -27.79
C PHE A 486 -8.51 -20.96 -27.41
N TYR A 487 -8.67 -21.27 -26.12
CA TYR A 487 -9.42 -22.45 -25.64
C TYR A 487 -9.02 -23.76 -26.35
N GLU A 488 -7.70 -24.03 -26.41
CA GLU A 488 -7.12 -25.18 -27.13
C GLU A 488 -7.41 -25.20 -28.65
N ASN A 489 -7.79 -24.07 -29.27
CA ASN A 489 -7.90 -23.95 -30.73
C ASN A 489 -6.52 -23.84 -31.39
N TRP A 490 -5.93 -25.01 -31.65
CA TRP A 490 -4.60 -25.14 -32.23
C TRP A 490 -4.42 -24.53 -33.62
N GLU A 491 -5.49 -24.33 -34.41
CA GLU A 491 -5.39 -23.65 -35.70
C GLU A 491 -5.09 -22.16 -35.52
N GLN A 492 -5.69 -21.52 -34.51
CA GLN A 492 -5.39 -20.12 -34.17
C GLN A 492 -3.99 -20.00 -33.57
N ILE A 493 -3.59 -20.94 -32.70
CA ILE A 493 -2.24 -20.97 -32.12
C ILE A 493 -1.19 -21.16 -33.24
N GLU A 494 -1.45 -22.03 -34.23
CA GLU A 494 -0.62 -22.20 -35.42
C GLU A 494 -0.44 -20.88 -36.17
N LEU A 495 -1.52 -20.12 -36.40
CA LEU A 495 -1.45 -18.82 -37.06
C LEU A 495 -0.57 -17.84 -36.27
N VAL A 496 -0.75 -17.77 -34.94
CA VAL A 496 0.05 -16.89 -34.06
C VAL A 496 1.54 -17.24 -34.13
N LEU A 497 1.89 -18.53 -34.09
CA LEU A 497 3.28 -19.02 -34.12
C LEU A 497 3.90 -19.06 -35.53
N GLY A 498 3.16 -18.65 -36.57
CA GLY A 498 3.68 -18.53 -37.93
C GLY A 498 3.69 -19.84 -38.73
N GLY A 499 2.93 -20.85 -38.30
CA GLY A 499 2.76 -22.13 -38.98
C GLY A 499 3.27 -23.33 -38.18
N SER A 500 2.96 -24.53 -38.69
CA SER A 500 3.39 -25.82 -38.14
C SER A 500 4.32 -26.58 -39.08
N GLY A 501 5.08 -27.53 -38.52
CA GLY A 501 5.94 -28.48 -39.22
C GLY A 501 5.33 -29.89 -39.25
N LYS A 502 6.03 -30.84 -39.87
CA LYS A 502 5.75 -32.27 -39.73
C LYS A 502 6.52 -32.84 -38.54
N ASN A 503 6.21 -34.07 -38.12
CA ASN A 503 7.03 -34.76 -37.11
C ASN A 503 8.53 -34.67 -37.44
N GLU A 504 9.34 -34.44 -36.41
CA GLU A 504 10.81 -34.27 -36.47
C GLU A 504 11.28 -32.93 -37.07
N ASP A 505 10.38 -32.03 -37.48
CA ASP A 505 10.74 -30.67 -37.87
C ASP A 505 11.12 -29.85 -36.62
N GLN A 506 12.42 -29.65 -36.41
CA GLN A 506 12.94 -28.90 -35.28
C GLN A 506 12.72 -27.38 -35.42
N ASP A 507 12.50 -26.87 -36.63
CA ASP A 507 12.43 -25.42 -36.88
C ASP A 507 11.00 -24.88 -36.66
N ARG A 508 10.14 -25.62 -35.96
CA ARG A 508 8.76 -25.25 -35.65
C ARG A 508 8.40 -25.60 -34.22
N PHE A 509 7.63 -24.72 -33.57
CA PHE A 509 7.08 -24.99 -32.23
C PHE A 509 5.96 -26.03 -32.22
N LEU A 510 5.28 -26.20 -33.36
CA LEU A 510 4.13 -27.10 -33.50
C LEU A 510 4.35 -28.09 -34.64
N TRP A 511 4.00 -29.34 -34.40
CA TRP A 511 3.83 -30.35 -35.43
C TRP A 511 2.36 -30.57 -35.73
N LYS A 512 2.03 -30.71 -37.01
CA LYS A 512 0.68 -30.94 -37.52
C LYS A 512 0.65 -32.22 -38.33
N ASN A 513 -0.04 -33.23 -37.80
CA ASN A 513 -0.09 -34.57 -38.38
C ASN A 513 -1.52 -34.93 -38.77
N GLU A 514 -1.72 -35.44 -39.97
CA GLU A 514 -3.00 -36.02 -40.37
C GLU A 514 -3.20 -37.38 -39.68
N MET A 515 -4.38 -37.58 -39.10
CA MET A 515 -4.78 -38.84 -38.50
C MET A 515 -5.45 -39.73 -39.53
N ASP A 516 -4.81 -40.86 -39.81
CA ASP A 516 -5.33 -41.88 -40.71
C ASP A 516 -6.32 -42.80 -39.97
N SER A 517 -7.62 -42.60 -40.25
CA SER A 517 -8.68 -43.40 -39.63
C SER A 517 -8.60 -44.89 -39.98
N GLU A 518 -8.07 -45.24 -41.15
CA GLU A 518 -7.90 -46.63 -41.56
C GLU A 518 -6.83 -47.30 -40.70
N LYS A 519 -5.71 -46.62 -40.46
CA LYS A 519 -4.66 -47.13 -39.55
C LYS A 519 -5.09 -47.19 -38.09
N LEU A 520 -5.93 -46.26 -37.63
CA LEU A 520 -6.35 -46.18 -36.23
C LEU A 520 -7.51 -47.11 -35.89
N PHE A 521 -8.47 -47.26 -36.80
CA PHE A 521 -9.74 -47.96 -36.55
C PHE A 521 -10.01 -49.14 -37.48
N GLY A 522 -9.12 -49.41 -38.45
CA GLY A 522 -9.29 -50.49 -39.44
C GLY A 522 -10.44 -50.25 -40.43
N LYS A 523 -10.91 -49.00 -40.53
CA LYS A 523 -11.95 -48.58 -41.48
C LYS A 523 -11.90 -47.06 -41.69
N THR A 524 -12.28 -46.64 -42.89
CA THR A 524 -12.38 -45.23 -43.24
C THR A 524 -13.63 -44.65 -42.61
N LEU A 525 -13.46 -43.71 -41.66
CA LEU A 525 -14.58 -42.97 -41.07
C LEU A 525 -15.02 -41.86 -42.04
N ARG A 526 -16.34 -41.68 -42.23
CA ARG A 526 -16.86 -40.58 -43.06
C ARG A 526 -16.75 -39.25 -42.30
N GLY A 527 -15.92 -38.32 -42.78
CA GLY A 527 -15.70 -36.99 -42.21
C GLY A 527 -14.46 -36.29 -42.80
N GLN A 528 -14.19 -35.04 -42.39
CA GLN A 528 -12.92 -34.36 -42.68
C GLN A 528 -11.75 -35.12 -42.02
N ASN A 529 -10.59 -35.18 -42.70
CA ASN A 529 -9.35 -35.70 -42.09
C ASN A 529 -9.12 -35.01 -40.75
N GLN A 530 -9.03 -35.78 -39.66
CA GLN A 530 -8.70 -35.21 -38.36
C GLN A 530 -7.22 -34.86 -38.35
N VAL A 531 -6.90 -33.68 -37.82
CA VAL A 531 -5.54 -33.22 -37.66
C VAL A 531 -5.20 -33.22 -36.18
N LYS A 532 -4.02 -33.75 -35.85
CA LYS A 532 -3.46 -33.72 -34.50
C LYS A 532 -2.31 -32.73 -34.45
N TYR A 533 -2.42 -31.76 -33.55
CA TYR A 533 -1.31 -30.89 -33.18
C TYR A 533 -0.52 -31.50 -32.03
N VAL A 534 0.80 -31.34 -32.07
CA VAL A 534 1.72 -31.77 -31.01
C VAL A 534 2.74 -30.66 -30.80
N LEU A 535 3.01 -30.30 -29.55
CA LEU A 535 4.11 -29.40 -29.21
C LEU A 535 5.43 -30.08 -29.57
N ASN A 536 6.31 -29.37 -30.28
CA ASN A 536 7.66 -29.86 -30.52
C ASN A 536 8.42 -29.93 -29.17
N PRO A 537 8.90 -31.12 -28.74
CA PRO A 537 9.61 -31.27 -27.47
C PRO A 537 11.01 -30.64 -27.48
N ASP A 538 11.62 -30.47 -28.65
CA ASP A 538 13.00 -29.98 -28.81
C ASP A 538 13.12 -29.06 -30.05
N PRO A 539 12.51 -27.86 -30.02
CA PRO A 539 12.60 -26.89 -31.10
C PRO A 539 14.01 -26.26 -31.15
N SER A 540 14.54 -26.13 -32.37
CA SER A 540 15.77 -25.39 -32.62
C SER A 540 15.52 -23.88 -32.44
N PRO A 541 16.57 -23.06 -32.23
CA PRO A 541 16.43 -21.60 -32.23
C PRO A 541 15.78 -21.02 -33.48
N ALA A 542 15.87 -21.71 -34.63
CA ALA A 542 15.25 -21.27 -35.88
C ALA A 542 13.71 -21.23 -35.79
N ALA A 543 13.10 -22.00 -34.88
CA ALA A 543 11.65 -21.94 -34.62
C ALA A 543 11.19 -20.53 -34.23
N MET A 544 12.01 -19.76 -33.51
CA MET A 544 11.72 -18.37 -33.17
C MET A 544 11.76 -17.46 -34.40
N SER A 545 12.75 -17.62 -35.28
CA SER A 545 12.83 -16.86 -36.55
C SER A 545 11.63 -17.12 -37.45
N LYS A 546 11.19 -18.38 -37.56
CA LYS A 546 10.01 -18.77 -38.35
C LYS A 546 8.72 -18.08 -37.93
N VAL A 547 8.61 -17.60 -36.69
CA VAL A 547 7.44 -16.83 -36.23
C VAL A 547 7.27 -15.56 -37.07
N TYR A 548 8.35 -14.85 -37.38
CA TYR A 548 8.31 -13.53 -38.01
C TYR A 548 8.87 -13.48 -39.44
N GLU A 549 9.48 -14.56 -39.94
CA GLU A 549 9.98 -14.64 -41.33
C GLU A 549 8.91 -14.37 -42.40
N ASN A 550 7.68 -14.87 -42.18
CA ASN A 550 6.57 -14.70 -43.11
C ASN A 550 5.74 -13.44 -42.84
N ALA A 551 6.07 -12.67 -41.81
CA ALA A 551 5.39 -11.41 -41.53
C ALA A 551 5.93 -10.36 -42.50
N ALA A 552 5.06 -9.90 -43.42
CA ALA A 552 5.35 -8.69 -44.18
C ALA A 552 5.58 -7.55 -43.18
N GLU A 553 6.62 -6.72 -43.39
CA GLU A 553 6.85 -5.52 -42.59
C GLU A 553 5.68 -4.56 -42.80
N PHE A 554 4.63 -4.70 -41.99
CA PHE A 554 3.57 -3.72 -41.92
C PHE A 554 4.08 -2.54 -41.07
N LEU A 555 4.67 -1.57 -41.78
CA LEU A 555 4.99 -0.19 -41.39
C LEU A 555 6.33 0.05 -40.66
N LYS A 556 7.14 0.89 -41.33
CA LYS A 556 8.20 1.74 -40.77
C LYS A 556 7.61 2.96 -40.07
#